data_AF-A0A2H1V3J0-F1
#
_entry.id   AF-A0A2H1V3J0-F1
#
_cell.length_a   1.000
_cell.length_b   1.000
_cell.length_c   1.000
_cell.angle_alpha   90.00
_cell.angle_beta   90.00
_cell.angle_gamma   90.00
#
_symmetry.space_group_name_H-M   'P 1'
#
loop_
_entity.id
_entity.type
_entity.pdbx_description
1 polymer ?
#
loop_
_entity_poly.entity_id
_entity_poly.type
_entity_poly.pdbx_seq_one_letter_code
_entity_poly.pdbx_strand_id
1 'polypeptide(L)'
;MMMKPYTHTIGTSKYVEQPHKEIKIFTEECRFSILEPITKIISYGVQNFVLKLSVISELSVVCTRVFSRDRDKLLVCRVLVYELVQALRTKTTIPDDNLFILIQFVLQGHGCRLVLPPQLSGGELASTCMDAREIAAGAVDCMRPHLPDMIELLQDPHLLNKIKGSVSKSIVNRNLICLNEDTLGAIVKGGIAQYVAMELALEHSRGRQDRAQPARHMTPWISTSLPGCREVCECVSRVRVVSWLVMGALCNATQAPHPSHPGLQPPHQPVPQDATCHITDYIQVLLLHFFYMHQI
;
A
#
# COMPACT_ATOMS: atom_id res chain seq x y z
N MET A 1 4.67 -23.16 -88.28
CA MET A 1 3.27 -22.85 -87.93
C MET A 1 3.20 -22.82 -86.41
N MET A 2 3.09 -21.62 -85.83
CA MET A 2 3.03 -21.39 -84.39
C MET A 2 1.70 -21.94 -83.83
N MET A 3 1.75 -22.76 -82.78
CA MET A 3 0.62 -23.02 -81.89
C MET A 3 1.02 -22.63 -80.47
N LYS A 4 0.32 -21.63 -79.91
CA LYS A 4 0.34 -21.27 -78.50
C LYS A 4 -0.43 -22.33 -77.68
N PRO A 5 0.05 -22.73 -76.50
CA PRO A 5 -0.83 -23.25 -75.46
C PRO A 5 -1.08 -22.21 -74.36
N TYR A 6 -2.37 -22.11 -74.04
CA TYR A 6 -3.02 -21.42 -72.93
C TYR A 6 -2.28 -21.49 -71.59
N THR A 7 -2.06 -20.33 -70.96
CA THR A 7 -1.77 -20.21 -69.53
C THR A 7 -3.09 -20.12 -68.76
N HIS A 8 -3.41 -21.17 -68.01
CA HIS A 8 -4.51 -21.15 -67.03
C HIS A 8 -4.00 -20.54 -65.72
N THR A 9 -4.68 -19.51 -65.24
CA THR A 9 -4.41 -18.80 -63.99
C THR A 9 -4.51 -19.75 -62.80
N ILE A 10 -3.41 -19.88 -62.04
CA ILE A 10 -3.42 -20.57 -60.74
C ILE A 10 -4.00 -19.59 -59.71
N GLY A 11 -5.17 -19.92 -59.18
CA GLY A 11 -5.75 -19.25 -58.02
C GLY A 11 -4.84 -19.41 -56.81
N THR A 12 -4.44 -18.29 -56.23
CA THR A 12 -3.69 -18.23 -54.97
C THR A 12 -4.54 -18.81 -53.84
N SER A 13 -4.19 -20.02 -53.41
CA SER A 13 -4.80 -20.71 -52.26
C SER A 13 -4.42 -19.98 -50.96
N LYS A 14 -5.44 -19.45 -50.27
CA LYS A 14 -5.36 -18.86 -48.93
C LYS A 14 -5.09 -19.95 -47.88
N TYR A 15 -3.84 -20.34 -47.67
CA TYR A 15 -3.50 -21.25 -46.56
C TYR A 15 -2.12 -20.95 -45.98
N VAL A 16 -1.89 -19.75 -45.44
CA VAL A 16 -0.75 -19.49 -44.54
C VAL A 16 -1.11 -18.39 -43.53
N GLU A 17 -2.10 -18.60 -42.65
CA GLU A 17 -2.35 -17.63 -41.56
C GLU A 17 -2.99 -18.23 -40.28
N GLN A 18 -2.96 -19.55 -40.11
CA GLN A 18 -3.60 -20.25 -38.98
C GLN A 18 -2.70 -20.64 -37.79
N PRO A 19 -1.39 -20.94 -37.90
CA PRO A 19 -0.63 -21.44 -36.75
C PRO A 19 -0.39 -20.37 -35.67
N HIS A 20 -0.34 -19.08 -36.05
CA HIS A 20 -0.11 -17.99 -35.09
C HIS A 20 -1.30 -17.66 -34.20
N LYS A 21 -2.53 -17.97 -34.63
CA LYS A 21 -3.75 -17.72 -33.84
C LYS A 21 -3.98 -18.83 -32.82
N GLU A 22 -3.81 -20.10 -33.21
CA GLU A 22 -3.94 -21.24 -32.29
C GLU A 22 -2.86 -21.21 -31.21
N ILE A 23 -1.59 -20.90 -31.54
CA ILE A 23 -0.53 -20.74 -30.54
C ILE A 23 -0.85 -19.57 -29.59
N LYS A 24 -1.40 -18.45 -30.09
CA LYS A 24 -1.85 -17.34 -29.22
C LYS A 24 -2.99 -17.73 -28.30
N ILE A 25 -3.98 -18.49 -28.80
CA ILE A 25 -5.13 -18.96 -28.01
C ILE A 25 -4.66 -19.94 -26.92
N PHE A 26 -3.84 -20.93 -27.28
CA PHE A 26 -3.27 -21.88 -26.32
C PHE A 26 -2.37 -21.19 -25.28
N THR A 27 -1.61 -20.17 -25.69
CA THR A 27 -0.77 -19.38 -24.79
C THR A 27 -1.61 -18.49 -23.88
N GLU A 28 -2.73 -17.92 -24.34
CA GLU A 28 -3.66 -17.16 -23.49
C GLU A 28 -4.41 -18.06 -22.50
N GLU A 29 -4.95 -19.21 -22.94
CA GLU A 29 -5.63 -20.17 -22.05
C GLU A 29 -4.71 -20.72 -20.95
N CYS A 30 -3.48 -21.11 -21.30
CA CYS A 30 -2.48 -21.52 -20.31
C CYS A 30 -2.07 -20.37 -19.36
N ARG A 31 -2.06 -19.12 -19.84
CA ARG A 31 -1.80 -17.95 -18.98
C ARG A 31 -2.91 -17.73 -17.95
N PHE A 32 -4.19 -17.86 -18.32
CA PHE A 32 -5.28 -17.77 -17.35
C PHE A 32 -5.22 -18.90 -16.31
N SER A 33 -4.87 -20.12 -16.75
CA SER A 33 -4.77 -21.28 -15.86
C SER A 33 -3.60 -21.22 -14.87
N ILE A 34 -2.51 -20.51 -15.15
CA ILE A 34 -1.33 -20.47 -14.27
C ILE A 34 -1.32 -19.30 -13.28
N LEU A 35 -1.99 -18.19 -13.60
CA LEU A 35 -2.07 -17.00 -12.75
C LEU A 35 -2.76 -17.29 -11.41
N GLU A 36 -3.78 -18.14 -11.41
CA GLU A 36 -4.49 -18.53 -10.20
C GLU A 36 -3.61 -19.37 -9.24
N PRO A 37 -2.92 -20.43 -9.69
CA PRO A 37 -1.89 -21.11 -8.89
C PRO A 37 -0.81 -20.16 -8.37
N ILE A 38 -0.29 -19.26 -9.21
CA ILE A 38 0.72 -18.27 -8.80
C ILE A 38 0.20 -17.39 -7.67
N THR A 39 -1.04 -16.91 -7.78
CA THR A 39 -1.68 -16.11 -6.73
C THR A 39 -1.71 -16.85 -5.40
N LYS A 40 -2.15 -18.12 -5.41
CA LYS A 40 -2.22 -18.97 -4.21
C LYS A 40 -0.83 -19.23 -3.61
N ILE A 41 0.18 -19.43 -4.45
CA ILE A 41 1.57 -19.63 -4.01
C ILE A 41 2.11 -18.36 -3.33
N ILE A 42 1.87 -17.18 -3.91
CA ILE A 42 2.30 -15.90 -3.32
C ILE A 42 1.60 -15.68 -1.98
N SER A 43 0.28 -15.85 -1.91
CA SER A 43 -0.49 -15.75 -0.65
C SER A 43 0.02 -16.72 0.41
N TYR A 44 0.26 -17.99 0.04
CA TYR A 44 0.85 -18.98 0.94
C TYR A 44 2.26 -18.55 1.40
N GLY A 45 3.05 -17.99 0.49
CA GLY A 45 4.36 -17.37 0.75
C GLY A 45 4.30 -16.32 1.85
N VAL A 46 3.39 -15.36 1.71
CA VAL A 46 3.16 -14.25 2.65
C VAL A 46 2.72 -14.74 4.03
N GLN A 47 1.93 -15.81 4.09
CA GLN A 47 1.38 -16.31 5.35
C GLN A 47 2.35 -17.24 6.11
N ASN A 48 3.25 -17.93 5.39
CA ASN A 48 4.02 -19.05 5.95
C ASN A 48 5.54 -18.88 5.91
N PHE A 49 6.07 -17.80 5.32
CA PHE A 49 7.52 -17.55 5.26
C PHE A 49 7.84 -16.10 5.60
N VAL A 50 9.07 -15.84 6.02
CA VAL A 50 9.59 -14.48 6.22
C VAL A 50 9.93 -13.89 4.85
N LEU A 51 9.30 -12.79 4.50
CA LEU A 51 9.52 -12.10 3.24
C LEU A 51 10.75 -11.20 3.34
N LYS A 52 11.24 -10.78 2.16
CA LYS A 52 12.22 -9.71 2.02
C LYS A 52 11.68 -8.67 1.06
N LEU A 53 11.80 -7.39 1.42
CA LEU A 53 11.31 -6.29 0.59
C LEU A 53 11.94 -6.29 -0.81
N SER A 54 13.24 -6.59 -0.91
CA SER A 54 13.95 -6.71 -2.18
C SER A 54 13.32 -7.77 -3.09
N VAL A 55 13.07 -8.97 -2.56
CA VAL A 55 12.50 -10.09 -3.30
C VAL A 55 11.11 -9.77 -3.84
N ILE A 56 10.22 -9.20 -3.01
CA ILE A 56 8.86 -8.86 -3.47
C ILE A 56 8.86 -7.70 -4.46
N SER A 57 9.83 -6.78 -4.34
CA SER A 57 10.00 -5.67 -5.28
C SER A 57 10.50 -6.18 -6.63
N GLU A 58 11.54 -7.01 -6.64
CA GLU A 58 12.06 -7.67 -7.85
C GLU A 58 10.99 -8.53 -8.52
N LEU A 59 10.22 -9.30 -7.75
CA LEU A 59 9.13 -10.12 -8.29
C LEU A 59 8.06 -9.24 -8.97
N SER A 60 7.76 -8.07 -8.41
CA SER A 60 6.83 -7.11 -9.01
C SER A 60 7.39 -6.49 -10.30
N VAL A 61 8.70 -6.23 -10.36
CA VAL A 61 9.40 -5.80 -11.59
C VAL A 61 9.27 -6.85 -12.68
N VAL A 62 9.61 -8.10 -12.36
CA VAL A 62 9.54 -9.20 -13.32
C VAL A 62 8.10 -9.40 -13.81
N CYS A 63 7.12 -9.36 -12.91
CA CYS A 63 5.70 -9.46 -13.26
C CYS A 63 5.28 -8.37 -14.26
N THR A 64 5.65 -7.12 -14.00
CA THR A 64 5.34 -5.98 -14.89
C THR A 64 6.01 -6.12 -16.26
N ARG A 65 7.22 -6.68 -16.32
CA ARG A 65 7.96 -6.91 -17.58
C ARG A 65 7.44 -8.10 -18.39
N VAL A 66 6.96 -9.16 -17.73
CA VAL A 66 6.51 -10.40 -18.38
C VAL A 66 5.11 -10.27 -18.97
N PHE A 67 4.21 -9.55 -18.29
CA PHE A 67 2.83 -9.41 -18.73
C PHE A 67 2.62 -8.13 -19.55
N SER A 68 1.90 -8.25 -20.67
CA SER A 68 1.57 -7.11 -21.53
C SER A 68 0.26 -6.42 -21.13
N ARG A 69 -0.68 -7.16 -20.53
CA ARG A 69 -1.96 -6.64 -20.04
C ARG A 69 -1.77 -5.93 -18.70
N ASP A 70 -2.24 -4.70 -18.58
CA ASP A 70 -2.12 -3.90 -17.35
C ASP A 70 -2.76 -4.58 -16.13
N ARG A 71 -3.83 -5.36 -16.36
CA ARG A 71 -4.44 -6.18 -15.31
C ARG A 71 -3.46 -7.19 -14.73
N ASP A 72 -2.67 -7.84 -15.57
CA ASP A 72 -1.81 -8.94 -15.16
C ASP A 72 -0.41 -8.45 -14.73
N LYS A 73 0.03 -7.27 -15.23
CA LYS A 73 1.26 -6.59 -14.77
C LYS A 73 1.28 -6.32 -13.27
N LEU A 74 0.13 -5.95 -12.71
CA LEU A 74 -0.04 -5.63 -11.29
C LEU A 74 -0.47 -6.84 -10.46
N LEU A 75 -0.40 -8.07 -10.99
CA LEU A 75 -0.83 -9.27 -10.26
C LEU A 75 -0.17 -9.35 -8.87
N VAL A 76 1.16 -9.27 -8.83
CA VAL A 76 1.92 -9.38 -7.57
C VAL A 76 1.52 -8.26 -6.61
N CYS A 77 1.47 -7.01 -7.10
CA CYS A 77 1.04 -5.86 -6.30
C CYS A 77 -0.36 -6.08 -5.69
N ARG A 78 -1.32 -6.56 -6.48
CA ARG A 78 -2.69 -6.84 -6.00
C ARG A 78 -2.74 -7.92 -4.95
N VAL A 79 -2.00 -9.02 -5.14
CA VAL A 79 -1.98 -10.12 -4.17
C VAL A 79 -1.35 -9.65 -2.85
N LEU A 80 -0.24 -8.92 -2.91
CA LEU A 80 0.42 -8.39 -1.71
C LEU A 80 -0.46 -7.38 -0.96
N VAL A 81 -1.11 -6.45 -1.67
CA VAL A 81 -2.06 -5.50 -1.07
C VAL A 81 -3.28 -6.22 -0.51
N TYR A 82 -3.81 -7.22 -1.21
CA TYR A 82 -4.91 -8.03 -0.74
C TYR A 82 -4.57 -8.71 0.59
N GLU A 83 -3.43 -9.41 0.67
CA GLU A 83 -2.99 -10.06 1.92
C GLU A 83 -2.78 -9.05 3.05
N LEU A 84 -2.20 -7.89 2.76
CA LEU A 84 -2.05 -6.81 3.75
C LEU A 84 -3.40 -6.35 4.28
N VAL A 85 -4.36 -6.05 3.41
CA VAL A 85 -5.71 -5.60 3.82
C VAL A 85 -6.43 -6.68 4.61
N GLN A 86 -6.31 -7.96 4.23
CA GLN A 86 -6.90 -9.06 5.00
C GLN A 86 -6.26 -9.19 6.39
N ALA A 87 -4.94 -9.03 6.49
CA ALA A 87 -4.21 -9.08 7.76
C ALA A 87 -4.58 -7.90 8.67
N LEU A 88 -4.66 -6.68 8.13
CA LEU A 88 -5.09 -5.48 8.86
C LEU A 88 -6.53 -5.61 9.38
N ARG A 89 -7.40 -6.28 8.61
CA ARG A 89 -8.78 -6.61 9.02
C ARG A 89 -8.87 -7.88 9.87
N THR A 90 -7.73 -8.46 10.25
CA THR A 90 -7.62 -9.67 11.06
C THR A 90 -8.40 -10.86 10.52
N LYS A 91 -8.53 -10.93 9.18
CA LYS A 91 -9.16 -12.04 8.45
C LYS A 91 -8.16 -13.13 8.09
N THR A 92 -6.89 -12.76 7.99
CA THR A 92 -5.75 -13.67 7.83
C THR A 92 -4.70 -13.38 8.90
N THR A 93 -3.84 -14.35 9.12
CA THR A 93 -2.72 -14.27 10.07
C THR A 93 -1.42 -14.33 9.27
N ILE A 94 -0.57 -13.30 9.38
CA ILE A 94 0.75 -13.26 8.75
C ILE A 94 1.82 -12.96 9.81
N PRO A 95 3.10 -13.29 9.58
CA PRO A 95 4.19 -12.90 10.46
C PRO A 95 4.31 -11.37 10.63
N ASP A 96 4.76 -10.91 11.81
CA ASP A 96 4.91 -9.48 12.13
C ASP A 96 5.81 -8.75 11.13
N ASP A 97 6.96 -9.33 10.79
CA ASP A 97 7.90 -8.78 9.81
C ASP A 97 7.25 -8.57 8.44
N ASN A 98 6.40 -9.51 8.02
CA ASN A 98 5.70 -9.41 6.75
C ASN A 98 4.71 -8.24 6.75
N LEU A 99 4.09 -7.95 7.89
CA LEU A 99 3.21 -6.81 8.05
C LEU A 99 3.97 -5.50 7.79
N PHE A 100 5.17 -5.36 8.36
CA PHE A 100 6.03 -4.20 8.12
C PHE A 100 6.52 -4.11 6.68
N ILE A 101 6.93 -5.24 6.09
CA ILE A 101 7.40 -5.31 4.70
C ILE A 101 6.29 -4.91 3.73
N LEU A 102 5.07 -5.41 3.92
CA LEU A 102 3.94 -5.08 3.05
C LEU A 102 3.53 -3.62 3.18
N ILE A 103 3.53 -3.06 4.40
CA ILE A 103 3.31 -1.62 4.61
C ILE A 103 4.40 -0.80 3.93
N GLN A 104 5.67 -1.17 4.11
CA GLN A 104 6.80 -0.50 3.46
C GLN A 104 6.70 -0.58 1.93
N PHE A 105 6.28 -1.73 1.38
CA PHE A 105 6.12 -1.95 -0.06
C PHE A 105 5.10 -0.99 -0.69
N VAL A 106 4.05 -0.61 0.05
CA VAL A 106 3.08 0.40 -0.40
C VAL A 106 3.65 1.81 -0.21
N LEU A 107 4.22 2.11 0.96
CA LEU A 107 4.75 3.44 1.28
C LEU A 107 5.86 3.89 0.32
N GLN A 108 6.74 2.98 -0.10
CA GLN A 108 7.82 3.31 -1.03
C GLN A 108 7.31 3.77 -2.41
N GLY A 109 6.06 3.46 -2.78
CA GLY A 109 5.42 3.96 -3.99
C GLY A 109 5.18 5.46 -3.98
N HIS A 110 5.08 6.05 -2.79
CA HIS A 110 5.09 7.50 -2.59
C HIS A 110 6.48 8.06 -2.26
N GLY A 111 7.50 7.22 -2.26
CA GLY A 111 8.83 7.57 -1.76
C GLY A 111 8.90 7.68 -0.23
N CYS A 112 7.88 7.22 0.50
CA CYS A 112 7.87 7.18 1.96
C CYS A 112 8.56 5.92 2.49
N ARG A 113 9.05 6.00 3.73
CA ARG A 113 9.66 4.89 4.45
C ARG A 113 9.02 4.73 5.83
N LEU A 114 8.56 3.52 6.10
CA LEU A 114 8.12 3.11 7.42
C LEU A 114 9.28 3.30 8.40
N VAL A 115 9.01 4.06 9.45
CA VAL A 115 9.94 4.24 10.55
C VAL A 115 9.85 3.01 11.44
N LEU A 116 10.96 2.29 11.58
CA LEU A 116 11.07 1.11 12.42
C LEU A 116 12.10 1.33 13.53
N PRO A 117 11.97 0.63 14.67
CA PRO A 117 13.03 0.51 15.66
C PRO A 117 14.37 0.09 15.01
N PRO A 118 15.53 0.57 15.49
CA PRO A 118 16.84 0.23 14.94
C PRO A 118 17.12 -1.28 14.83
N GLN A 119 16.52 -2.07 15.74
CA GLN A 119 16.65 -3.53 15.81
C GLN A 119 15.94 -4.25 14.64
N LEU A 120 14.90 -3.61 14.09
CA LEU A 120 14.10 -4.11 12.95
C LEU A 120 14.46 -3.40 11.65
N SER A 121 15.15 -2.27 11.73
CA SER A 121 15.57 -1.43 10.61
C SER A 121 16.74 -2.03 9.81
N GLY A 122 16.98 -3.34 9.92
CA GLY A 122 17.99 -4.05 9.14
C GLY A 122 17.95 -3.57 7.69
N GLY A 123 19.13 -3.35 7.09
CA GLY A 123 19.33 -2.64 5.82
C GLY A 123 18.55 -3.16 4.59
N GLU A 124 17.71 -4.18 4.75
CA GLU A 124 16.83 -4.80 3.75
C GLU A 124 15.64 -3.91 3.33
N LEU A 125 15.26 -2.89 4.13
CA LEU A 125 14.18 -1.94 3.75
C LEU A 125 14.68 -0.70 3.00
N ALA A 126 15.97 -0.67 2.64
CA ALA A 126 16.61 0.41 1.90
C ALA A 126 16.85 0.04 0.43
N SER A 127 15.84 -0.47 -0.29
CA SER A 127 15.95 -0.64 -1.75
C SER A 127 15.61 0.68 -2.45
N THR A 128 16.62 1.51 -2.69
CA THR A 128 16.51 2.83 -3.35
C THR A 128 16.62 2.78 -4.87
N CYS A 129 16.37 1.63 -5.51
CA CYS A 129 16.42 1.56 -6.97
C CYS A 129 15.27 2.37 -7.60
N MET A 130 15.57 3.21 -8.59
CA MET A 130 14.57 4.02 -9.31
C MET A 130 13.45 3.17 -9.92
N ASP A 131 13.77 1.98 -10.45
CA ASP A 131 12.79 1.01 -10.96
C ASP A 131 11.79 0.57 -9.87
N ALA A 132 12.22 0.51 -8.61
CA ALA A 132 11.36 0.11 -7.49
C ALA A 132 10.28 1.16 -7.17
N ARG A 133 10.54 2.45 -7.44
CA ARG A 133 9.55 3.53 -7.24
C ARG A 133 8.42 3.50 -8.27
N GLU A 134 8.74 3.30 -9.54
CA GLU A 134 7.72 3.21 -10.60
C GLU A 134 6.79 2.00 -10.42
N ILE A 135 7.32 0.90 -9.89
CA ILE A 135 6.53 -0.31 -9.66
C ILE A 135 5.77 -0.25 -8.34
N ALA A 136 6.34 0.35 -7.30
CA ALA A 136 5.63 0.59 -6.06
C ALA A 136 4.47 1.59 -6.22
N ALA A 137 4.49 2.45 -7.24
CA ALA A 137 3.31 3.23 -7.62
C ALA A 137 2.12 2.33 -7.98
N GLY A 138 2.36 1.16 -8.59
CA GLY A 138 1.34 0.16 -8.86
C GLY A 138 0.75 -0.47 -7.59
N ALA A 139 1.56 -0.61 -6.52
CA ALA A 139 1.06 -1.05 -5.21
C ALA A 139 0.17 0.00 -4.57
N VAL A 140 0.54 1.28 -4.68
CA VAL A 140 -0.31 2.40 -4.26
C VAL A 140 -1.64 2.38 -5.01
N ASP A 141 -1.62 2.19 -6.35
CA ASP A 141 -2.85 2.10 -7.16
C ASP A 141 -3.77 0.99 -6.68
N CYS A 142 -3.21 -0.15 -6.27
CA CYS A 142 -3.96 -1.27 -5.70
C CYS A 142 -4.50 -0.98 -4.30
N MET A 143 -3.83 -0.13 -3.52
CA MET A 143 -4.25 0.22 -2.16
C MET A 143 -5.34 1.31 -2.14
N ARG A 144 -5.38 2.23 -3.11
CA ARG A 144 -6.36 3.36 -3.11
C ARG A 144 -7.83 2.95 -2.93
N PRO A 145 -8.33 1.87 -3.56
CA PRO A 145 -9.71 1.43 -3.33
C PRO A 145 -10.03 1.07 -1.87
N HIS A 146 -9.00 0.77 -1.06
CA HIS A 146 -9.09 0.41 0.35
C HIS A 146 -8.88 1.60 1.30
N LEU A 147 -8.65 2.80 0.77
CA LEU A 147 -8.42 4.01 1.57
C LEU A 147 -9.55 4.31 2.59
N PRO A 148 -10.85 4.13 2.27
CA PRO A 148 -11.92 4.28 3.26
C PRO A 148 -11.77 3.30 4.44
N ASP A 149 -11.46 2.02 4.15
CA ASP A 149 -11.22 1.01 5.16
C ASP A 149 -10.01 1.39 6.04
N MET A 150 -8.94 1.96 5.45
CA MET A 150 -7.76 2.41 6.20
C MET A 150 -8.08 3.55 7.18
N ILE A 151 -8.95 4.48 6.79
CA ILE A 151 -9.42 5.56 7.68
C ILE A 151 -10.27 4.99 8.81
N GLU A 152 -11.16 4.03 8.53
CA GLU A 152 -11.97 3.35 9.55
C GLU A 152 -11.09 2.59 10.55
N LEU A 153 -10.02 1.93 10.08
CA LEU A 153 -9.03 1.26 10.92
C LEU A 153 -8.32 2.24 11.88
N LEU A 154 -8.01 3.47 11.44
CA LEU A 154 -7.43 4.50 12.31
C LEU A 154 -8.41 4.99 13.39
N GLN A 155 -9.72 4.97 13.10
CA GLN A 155 -10.77 5.32 14.07
C GLN A 155 -10.89 4.27 15.18
N ASP A 156 -10.67 2.98 14.86
CA ASP A 156 -10.85 1.87 15.79
C ASP A 156 -9.82 1.90 16.96
N PRO A 157 -10.26 2.20 18.20
CA PRO A 157 -9.37 2.13 19.37
C PRO A 157 -8.80 0.73 19.59
N HIS A 158 -9.55 -0.31 19.23
CA HIS A 158 -9.26 -1.70 19.53
C HIS A 158 -8.52 -2.42 18.41
N LEU A 159 -8.21 -1.75 17.29
CA LEU A 159 -7.47 -2.35 16.19
C LEU A 159 -6.18 -3.03 16.66
N LEU A 160 -5.45 -2.39 17.59
CA LEU A 160 -4.21 -2.94 18.13
C LEU A 160 -4.42 -4.29 18.81
N ASN A 161 -5.48 -4.38 19.61
CA ASN A 161 -5.86 -5.60 20.32
C ASN A 161 -6.29 -6.71 19.37
N LYS A 162 -6.93 -6.36 18.25
CA LYS A 162 -7.34 -7.32 17.21
C LYS A 162 -6.14 -7.86 16.44
N ILE A 163 -5.23 -6.99 16.00
CA ILE A 163 -4.01 -7.38 15.28
C ILE A 163 -3.13 -8.27 16.16
N LYS A 164 -2.95 -7.87 17.44
CA LYS A 164 -2.30 -8.66 18.49
C LYS A 164 -2.76 -10.12 18.51
N GLY A 165 -4.08 -10.35 18.63
CA GLY A 165 -4.64 -11.70 18.71
C GLY A 165 -4.59 -12.52 17.40
N SER A 166 -4.37 -11.85 16.26
CA SER A 166 -4.24 -12.49 14.95
C SER A 166 -2.82 -13.05 14.74
N VAL A 167 -1.79 -12.25 15.04
CA VAL A 167 -0.40 -12.64 14.73
C VAL A 167 0.17 -13.71 15.68
N SER A 168 -0.29 -13.75 16.94
CA SER A 168 0.09 -14.82 17.88
C SER A 168 -0.32 -16.23 17.42
N LYS A 169 -1.21 -16.35 16.42
CA LYS A 169 -1.66 -17.63 15.86
C LYS A 169 -0.81 -18.12 14.68
N SER A 170 0.13 -17.32 14.19
CA SER A 170 1.00 -17.71 13.06
C SER A 170 2.01 -18.79 13.47
N ILE A 171 2.08 -19.87 12.68
CA ILE A 171 2.87 -21.08 12.95
C ILE A 171 4.39 -20.80 12.89
N VAL A 172 4.78 -19.79 12.11
CA VAL A 172 6.18 -19.35 11.90
C VAL A 172 6.71 -18.53 13.08
N ASN A 173 5.81 -18.04 13.95
CA ASN A 173 6.14 -17.12 15.05
C ASN A 173 6.97 -17.77 16.18
N ARG A 174 7.17 -19.10 16.18
CA ARG A 174 7.93 -19.77 17.25
C ARG A 174 9.44 -19.45 17.27
N ASN A 175 10.01 -18.92 16.19
CA ASN A 175 11.46 -18.71 16.06
C ASN A 175 11.88 -17.25 15.82
N LEU A 176 10.95 -16.29 15.84
CA LEU A 176 11.23 -14.88 15.58
C LEU A 176 11.11 -14.03 16.85
N ILE A 177 11.86 -12.93 16.89
CA ILE A 177 11.79 -11.92 17.96
C ILE A 177 10.37 -11.34 17.94
N CYS A 178 9.51 -11.79 18.86
CA CYS A 178 8.20 -11.21 19.06
C CYS A 178 8.38 -9.79 19.63
N LEU A 179 7.93 -8.77 18.90
CA LEU A 179 7.90 -7.41 19.43
C LEU A 179 6.91 -7.31 20.58
N ASN A 180 7.12 -6.34 21.47
CA ASN A 180 6.06 -5.96 22.38
C ASN A 180 4.82 -5.55 21.56
N GLU A 181 3.66 -5.99 22.00
CA GLU A 181 2.39 -5.86 21.27
C GLU A 181 2.02 -4.38 21.08
N ASP A 182 2.38 -3.52 22.03
CA ASP A 182 2.19 -2.07 21.93
C ASP A 182 3.07 -1.47 20.82
N THR A 183 4.30 -1.96 20.68
CA THR A 183 5.25 -1.50 19.65
C THR A 183 4.79 -1.92 18.27
N LEU A 184 4.40 -3.20 18.09
CA LEU A 184 3.82 -3.71 16.84
C LEU A 184 2.62 -2.86 16.42
N GLY A 185 1.68 -2.67 17.34
CA GLY A 185 0.47 -1.91 17.09
C GLY A 185 0.73 -0.46 16.67
N ALA A 186 1.64 0.22 17.38
CA ALA A 186 2.02 1.60 17.06
C ALA A 186 2.65 1.73 15.68
N ILE A 187 3.55 0.82 15.30
CA ILE A 187 4.19 0.82 13.97
C ILE A 187 3.16 0.63 12.87
N VAL A 188 2.23 -0.31 13.05
CA VAL A 188 1.18 -0.60 12.05
C VAL A 188 0.25 0.59 11.88
N LYS A 189 -0.27 1.17 12.98
CA LYS A 189 -1.11 2.38 12.91
C LYS A 189 -0.35 3.56 12.31
N GLY A 190 0.92 3.75 12.69
CA GLY A 190 1.78 4.78 12.11
C GLY A 190 2.00 4.61 10.61
N GLY A 191 2.14 3.36 10.14
CA GLY A 191 2.26 3.03 8.72
C GLY A 191 0.98 3.31 7.92
N ILE A 192 -0.18 2.91 8.45
CA ILE A 192 -1.49 3.24 7.86
C ILE A 192 -1.66 4.76 7.80
N ALA A 193 -1.35 5.46 8.88
CA ALA A 193 -1.48 6.91 8.94
C ALA A 193 -0.56 7.63 7.96
N GLN A 194 0.68 7.16 7.76
CA GLN A 194 1.60 7.68 6.73
C GLN A 194 1.01 7.56 5.34
N TYR A 195 0.44 6.39 5.01
CA TYR A 195 -0.19 6.14 3.72
C TYR A 195 -1.38 7.07 3.50
N VAL A 196 -2.32 7.11 4.45
CA VAL A 196 -3.54 7.92 4.37
C VAL A 196 -3.18 9.41 4.27
N ALA A 197 -2.25 9.91 5.08
CA ALA A 197 -1.82 11.30 5.06
C ALA A 197 -1.22 11.70 3.71
N MET A 198 -0.42 10.83 3.10
CA MET A 198 0.17 11.09 1.77
C MET A 198 -0.89 11.10 0.66
N GLU A 199 -1.80 10.13 0.64
CA GLU A 199 -2.89 10.10 -0.35
C GLU A 199 -3.78 11.34 -0.24
N LEU A 200 -4.17 11.76 0.97
CA LEU A 200 -4.94 12.99 1.18
C LEU A 200 -4.19 14.25 0.70
N ALA A 201 -2.87 14.32 0.91
CA ALA A 201 -2.05 15.43 0.43
C ALA A 201 -1.95 15.45 -1.11
N LEU A 202 -1.83 14.28 -1.74
CA LEU A 202 -1.79 14.14 -3.20
C LEU A 202 -3.14 14.46 -3.84
N GLU A 203 -4.25 14.04 -3.24
CA GLU A 203 -5.60 14.42 -3.68
C GLU A 203 -5.82 15.93 -3.60
N HIS A 204 -5.38 16.57 -2.52
CA HIS A 204 -5.51 18.02 -2.36
C HIS A 204 -4.69 18.79 -3.40
N SER A 205 -3.46 18.33 -3.70
CA SER A 205 -2.61 18.95 -4.73
C SER A 205 -3.14 18.74 -6.15
N ARG A 206 -3.71 17.57 -6.46
CA ARG A 206 -4.41 17.29 -7.72
C ARG A 206 -5.66 18.14 -7.91
N GLY A 207 -6.49 18.28 -6.87
CA GLY A 207 -7.69 19.10 -6.89
C GLY A 207 -7.43 20.61 -7.00
N ARG A 208 -6.22 21.07 -6.67
CA ARG A 208 -5.82 22.48 -6.85
C ARG A 208 -5.57 22.83 -8.32
N GLN A 209 -5.26 21.84 -9.16
CA GLN A 209 -4.98 22.02 -10.58
C GLN A 209 -6.26 22.00 -11.44
N ASP A 210 -7.29 21.27 -10.99
CA ASP A 210 -8.59 21.21 -11.66
C ASP A 210 -9.62 22.08 -10.91
N ARG A 211 -9.70 23.37 -11.31
CA ARG A 211 -10.51 24.41 -10.65
C ARG A 211 -12.03 24.22 -10.79
N ALA A 212 -12.50 23.04 -11.22
CA ALA A 212 -13.90 22.76 -11.55
C ALA A 212 -14.62 21.80 -10.60
N GLN A 213 -13.93 21.10 -9.68
CA GLN A 213 -14.59 20.19 -8.74
C GLN A 213 -14.16 20.48 -7.30
N PRO A 214 -15.11 20.78 -6.39
CA PRO A 214 -14.77 20.99 -5.00
C PRO A 214 -14.21 19.68 -4.44
N ALA A 215 -13.05 19.74 -3.79
CA ALA A 215 -12.41 18.68 -3.01
C ALA A 215 -13.24 18.30 -1.76
N ARG A 216 -14.53 18.03 -1.95
CA ARG A 216 -15.56 17.82 -0.92
C ARG A 216 -15.96 16.35 -0.78
N HIS A 217 -15.50 15.46 -1.65
CA HIS A 217 -16.01 14.09 -1.67
C HIS A 217 -15.29 13.10 -0.75
N MET A 218 -14.06 13.38 -0.28
CA MET A 218 -13.33 12.47 0.63
C MET A 218 -12.96 13.04 2.01
N THR A 219 -13.20 14.33 2.25
CA THR A 219 -13.11 14.97 3.58
C THR A 219 -14.44 15.42 4.23
N PRO A 220 -15.64 14.88 3.90
CA PRO A 220 -16.87 15.20 4.66
C PRO A 220 -16.76 14.94 6.16
N TRP A 221 -15.91 13.97 6.55
CA TRP A 221 -15.67 13.56 7.93
C TRP A 221 -14.82 14.55 8.74
N ILE A 222 -14.15 15.53 8.08
CA ILE A 222 -13.40 16.61 8.75
C ILE A 222 -14.20 17.91 8.76
N SER A 223 -15.00 18.19 7.72
CA SER A 223 -15.53 19.53 7.42
C SER A 223 -16.99 19.79 7.82
N THR A 224 -17.68 18.80 8.40
CA THR A 224 -19.04 19.03 8.91
C THR A 224 -18.99 19.79 10.24
N SER A 225 -19.53 21.02 10.25
CA SER A 225 -19.79 21.79 11.47
C SER A 225 -20.78 21.04 12.37
N LEU A 226 -20.46 20.90 13.65
CA LEU A 226 -21.19 20.03 14.60
C LEU A 226 -21.87 20.85 15.72
N PRO A 227 -23.21 20.76 15.90
CA PRO A 227 -23.90 21.17 17.12
C PRO A 227 -24.64 20.02 17.86
N GLY A 228 -24.07 19.44 18.94
CA GLY A 228 -24.77 18.52 19.86
C GLY A 228 -23.93 17.54 20.71
N CYS A 229 -24.50 17.00 21.80
CA CYS A 229 -23.81 16.13 22.78
C CYS A 229 -23.61 14.66 22.33
N ARG A 230 -24.41 14.15 21.37
CA ARG A 230 -24.17 12.83 20.72
C ARG A 230 -22.91 12.84 19.85
N GLU A 231 -22.43 14.03 19.54
CA GLU A 231 -21.32 14.29 18.66
C GLU A 231 -19.97 14.28 19.40
N VAL A 232 -19.94 14.25 20.74
CA VAL A 232 -18.68 14.24 21.51
C VAL A 232 -17.89 12.95 21.27
N CYS A 233 -18.55 11.80 21.20
CA CYS A 233 -17.90 10.52 20.87
C CYS A 233 -17.35 10.55 19.43
N GLU A 234 -18.09 11.14 18.50
CA GLU A 234 -17.66 11.34 17.12
C GLU A 234 -16.49 12.32 17.03
N CYS A 235 -16.52 13.43 17.78
CA CYS A 235 -15.42 14.38 17.91
C CYS A 235 -14.16 13.70 18.44
N VAL A 236 -14.26 12.90 19.51
CA VAL A 236 -13.12 12.14 20.06
C VAL A 236 -12.55 11.18 19.01
N SER A 237 -13.41 10.50 18.23
CA SER A 237 -12.98 9.65 17.13
C SER A 237 -12.25 10.43 16.04
N ARG A 238 -12.81 11.57 15.60
CA ARG A 238 -12.21 12.46 14.60
C ARG A 238 -10.86 13.01 15.07
N VAL A 239 -10.78 13.49 16.31
CA VAL A 239 -9.54 13.97 16.93
C VAL A 239 -8.49 12.87 16.94
N ARG A 240 -8.84 11.64 17.33
CA ARG A 240 -7.92 10.50 17.29
C ARG A 240 -7.37 10.26 15.89
N VAL A 241 -8.22 10.25 14.87
CA VAL A 241 -7.77 10.10 13.47
C VAL A 241 -6.84 11.24 13.07
N VAL A 242 -7.21 12.49 13.38
CA VAL A 242 -6.39 13.66 13.07
C VAL A 242 -5.03 13.56 13.75
N SER A 243 -4.94 13.13 15.01
CA SER A 243 -3.67 12.93 15.69
C SER A 243 -2.77 11.93 14.96
N TRP A 244 -3.33 10.78 14.55
CA TRP A 244 -2.59 9.79 13.76
C TRP A 244 -2.18 10.34 12.39
N LEU A 245 -3.05 11.08 11.70
CA LEU A 245 -2.72 11.67 10.40
C LEU A 245 -1.65 12.75 10.48
N VAL A 246 -1.67 13.58 11.52
CA VAL A 246 -0.60 14.55 11.78
C VAL A 246 0.72 13.80 12.00
N MET A 247 0.72 12.73 12.78
CA MET A 247 1.91 11.89 12.94
C MET A 247 2.39 11.29 11.62
N GLY A 248 1.48 10.75 10.80
CA GLY A 248 1.80 10.21 9.49
C GLY A 248 2.40 11.28 8.55
N ALA A 249 1.81 12.47 8.52
CA ALA A 249 2.30 13.60 7.73
C ALA A 249 3.69 14.07 8.19
N LEU A 250 3.93 14.12 9.50
CA LEU A 250 5.25 14.45 10.06
C LEU A 250 6.30 13.41 9.66
N CYS A 251 5.99 12.12 9.77
CA CYS A 251 6.88 11.04 9.30
C CYS A 251 7.22 11.22 7.82
N ASN A 252 6.24 11.48 6.96
CA ASN A 252 6.46 11.73 5.53
C ASN A 252 7.35 12.97 5.29
N ALA A 253 7.14 14.06 6.04
CA ALA A 253 7.89 15.30 5.90
C ALA A 253 9.37 15.15 6.31
N THR A 254 9.66 14.37 7.36
CA THR A 254 11.04 14.11 7.81
C THR A 254 11.87 13.28 6.84
N GLN A 255 11.24 12.68 5.82
CA GLN A 255 11.88 11.74 4.91
C GLN A 255 11.96 12.24 3.47
N ALA A 256 11.33 13.39 3.18
CA ALA A 256 11.44 14.02 1.87
C ALA A 256 12.89 14.48 1.64
N PRO A 257 13.58 14.00 0.59
CA PRO A 257 14.89 14.53 0.23
C PRO A 257 14.72 15.98 -0.20
N HIS A 258 15.57 16.88 0.31
CA HIS A 258 15.58 18.26 -0.14
C HIS A 258 15.93 18.29 -1.64
N PRO A 259 15.08 18.87 -2.51
CA PRO A 259 15.23 18.76 -3.96
C PRO A 259 16.51 19.39 -4.52
N SER A 260 17.21 20.23 -3.75
CA SER A 260 18.46 20.88 -4.19
C SER A 260 19.77 20.21 -3.74
N HIS A 261 19.75 19.21 -2.84
CA HIS A 261 20.99 18.58 -2.34
C HIS A 261 20.81 17.09 -1.99
N PRO A 262 21.25 16.16 -2.88
CA PRO A 262 21.11 14.70 -2.69
C PRO A 262 21.95 14.06 -1.56
N GLY A 263 22.50 14.84 -0.62
CA GLY A 263 23.43 14.35 0.40
C GLY A 263 23.34 15.04 1.76
N LEU A 264 22.42 15.99 1.96
CA LEU A 264 22.14 16.57 3.27
C LEU A 264 21.15 15.67 4.01
N GLN A 265 21.50 15.29 5.25
CA GLN A 265 20.58 14.62 6.16
C GLN A 265 19.28 15.45 6.26
N PRO A 266 18.10 14.81 6.36
CA PRO A 266 16.86 15.55 6.55
C PRO A 266 17.01 16.49 7.75
N PRO A 267 16.43 17.72 7.69
CA PRO A 267 16.65 18.75 8.69
C PRO A 267 16.19 18.34 10.10
N HIS A 268 15.44 17.25 10.22
CA HIS A 268 14.91 16.73 11.47
C HIS A 268 15.02 15.19 11.49
N GLN A 269 15.45 14.64 12.62
CA GLN A 269 15.48 13.20 12.85
C GLN A 269 14.04 12.65 12.81
N PRO A 270 13.80 11.47 12.18
CA PRO A 270 12.47 10.85 12.20
C PRO A 270 12.01 10.64 13.64
N VAL A 271 10.72 10.87 13.89
CA VAL A 271 10.14 10.74 15.23
C VAL A 271 10.32 9.29 15.73
N PRO A 272 10.92 9.09 16.92
CA PRO A 272 11.05 7.76 17.51
C PRO A 272 9.69 7.07 17.64
N GLN A 273 9.59 5.80 17.27
CA GLN A 273 8.34 5.05 17.32
C GLN A 273 7.81 4.91 18.75
N ASP A 274 8.69 4.76 19.74
CA ASP A 274 8.33 4.73 21.16
C ASP A 274 7.69 6.03 21.64
N ALA A 275 7.94 7.15 20.95
CA ALA A 275 7.29 8.43 21.21
C ALA A 275 6.01 8.63 20.38
N THR A 276 5.73 7.79 19.39
CA THR A 276 4.62 8.01 18.44
C THR A 276 3.25 7.93 19.11
N CYS A 277 3.05 6.94 19.99
CA CYS A 277 1.82 6.86 20.80
C CYS A 277 1.69 8.08 21.73
N HIS A 278 2.76 8.41 22.46
CA HIS A 278 2.78 9.56 23.36
C HIS A 278 2.47 10.88 22.64
N ILE A 279 3.11 11.14 21.50
CA ILE A 279 2.88 12.37 20.73
C ILE A 279 1.45 12.40 20.18
N THR A 280 0.94 11.27 19.70
CA THR A 280 -0.46 11.14 19.28
C THR A 280 -1.42 11.47 20.42
N ASP A 281 -1.15 10.96 21.62
CA ASP A 281 -1.95 11.23 22.82
C ASP A 281 -1.87 12.71 23.22
N TYR A 282 -0.69 13.32 23.17
CA TYR A 282 -0.52 14.75 23.43
C TYR A 282 -1.30 15.61 22.42
N ILE A 283 -1.23 15.30 21.12
CA ILE A 283 -2.01 15.99 20.09
C ILE A 283 -3.51 15.81 20.35
N GLN A 284 -3.93 14.60 20.73
CA GLN A 284 -5.32 14.31 21.05
C GLN A 284 -5.79 15.15 22.26
N VAL A 285 -5.00 15.24 23.33
CA VAL A 285 -5.33 16.06 24.51
C VAL A 285 -5.42 17.55 24.15
N LEU A 286 -4.49 18.08 23.36
CA LEU A 286 -4.50 19.48 22.94
C LEU A 286 -5.74 19.81 22.09
N LEU A 287 -6.07 18.95 21.11
CA LEU A 287 -7.22 19.14 20.25
C LEU A 287 -8.54 19.01 21.02
N LEU A 288 -8.64 18.07 21.96
CA LEU A 288 -9.79 17.97 22.85
C LEU A 288 -9.92 19.21 23.73
N HIS A 289 -8.82 19.69 24.33
CA HIS A 289 -8.84 20.88 25.17
C HIS A 289 -9.28 22.13 24.39
N PHE A 290 -8.76 22.32 23.18
CA PHE A 290 -9.17 23.40 22.29
C PHE A 290 -10.66 23.32 21.96
N PHE A 291 -11.17 22.13 21.64
CA PHE A 291 -12.59 21.90 21.38
C PHE A 291 -13.45 22.26 22.61
N TYR A 292 -13.09 21.79 23.80
CA TYR A 292 -13.81 22.09 25.04
C TYR A 292 -13.85 23.60 25.35
N MET A 293 -12.73 24.30 25.15
CA MET A 293 -12.64 25.75 25.40
C MET A 293 -13.50 26.58 24.43
N HIS A 294 -13.77 26.08 23.22
CA HIS A 294 -14.53 26.79 22.21
C HIS A 294 -16.04 26.44 22.20
N GLN A 295 -16.46 25.54 23.10
CA GLN A 295 -17.86 25.15 23.32
C GLN A 295 -18.52 25.85 24.53
N ILE A 296 -17.73 26.59 25.32
CA ILE A 296 -18.15 27.43 26.47
C ILE A 296 -18.23 28.88 26.01
#